data_AF-R7V7T3-F1
#
_entry.id   AF-R7V7T3-F1
#
_cell.length_a   1.000
_cell.length_b   1.000
_cell.length_c   1.000
_cell.angle_alpha   90.00
_cell.angle_beta   90.00
_cell.angle_gamma   90.00
#
_symmetry.space_group_name_H-M   'P 1'
#
loop_
_entity.id
_entity.type
_entity.pdbx_description
1 polymer ?
#
loop_
_entity_poly.entity_id
_entity_poly.type
_entity_poly.pdbx_seq_one_letter_code
_entity_poly.pdbx_strand_id
1 'polypeptide(L)'
;MNQALLFALLVASARGSAIQRHNADLSSRVRRAASPYDEIDSWIGSVPDDTEKQRSGDVQKMLADVGKYISVHKWIGFDRRKERTDGIINETFASSFPTPPLVEIHKEILANCRKSIFECIQVVYLAAAEYLESVDSPNPRHPEKNSTSSMIETHDPFKSVLEDFNFRTSASYFLCYFTLQRVPVFRHFDCKKSRFREDFIDYRAEYNVPYGCAELSFCPETCCSKPSVSPDVFGTCLRSKGHDSENFCSRNNRGSMCRTVPFLNENFKDLALNAINVTCSGHD
;
A
#
# COMPACT_ATOMS: atom_id res chain seq x y z
N MET A 1 -71.45 -4.27 -15.06
CA MET A 1 -70.12 -4.21 -14.41
C MET A 1 -69.15 -5.05 -15.22
N ASN A 2 -68.13 -4.42 -15.81
CA ASN A 2 -67.32 -4.98 -16.89
C ASN A 2 -66.29 -6.01 -16.39
N GLN A 3 -66.40 -7.26 -16.87
CA GLN A 3 -65.43 -8.34 -16.64
C GLN A 3 -64.01 -8.00 -17.12
N ALA A 4 -63.87 -7.06 -18.07
CA ALA A 4 -62.58 -6.59 -18.56
C ALA A 4 -61.75 -5.83 -17.50
N LEU A 5 -62.39 -5.17 -16.52
CA LEU A 5 -61.69 -4.42 -15.48
C LEU A 5 -61.09 -5.35 -14.40
N LEU A 6 -61.75 -6.49 -14.14
CA LEU A 6 -61.28 -7.48 -13.15
C LEU A 6 -60.03 -8.23 -13.65
N PHE A 7 -59.96 -8.52 -14.96
CA PHE A 7 -58.80 -9.20 -15.55
C PHE A 7 -57.54 -8.32 -15.58
N ALA A 8 -57.71 -7.02 -15.84
CA ALA A 8 -56.59 -6.07 -15.83
C ALA A 8 -55.96 -5.90 -14.43
N LEU A 9 -56.79 -5.91 -13.37
CA LEU A 9 -56.31 -5.80 -11.98
C LEU A 9 -55.61 -7.09 -11.50
N LEU A 10 -56.06 -8.27 -11.93
CA LEU A 10 -55.41 -9.55 -11.59
C LEU A 10 -54.04 -9.71 -12.27
N VAL A 11 -53.90 -9.28 -13.54
CA VAL A 11 -52.61 -9.34 -14.26
C VAL A 11 -51.60 -8.32 -13.69
N ALA A 12 -52.06 -7.15 -13.23
CA ALA A 12 -51.21 -6.16 -12.57
C ALA A 12 -50.70 -6.64 -11.19
N SER A 13 -51.56 -7.29 -10.40
CA SER A 13 -51.19 -7.85 -9.09
C SER A 13 -50.20 -9.03 -9.20
N ALA A 14 -50.34 -9.87 -10.24
CA ALA A 14 -49.44 -10.98 -10.49
C ALA A 14 -48.05 -10.50 -10.95
N ARG A 15 -47.98 -9.45 -11.79
CA ARG A 15 -46.71 -8.86 -12.24
C ARG A 15 -45.99 -8.09 -11.13
N GLY A 16 -46.71 -7.36 -10.26
CA GLY A 16 -46.11 -6.71 -9.09
C GLY A 16 -45.49 -7.70 -8.10
N SER A 17 -46.15 -8.84 -7.89
CA SER A 17 -45.67 -9.91 -7.00
C SER A 17 -44.47 -10.68 -7.56
N ALA A 18 -44.38 -10.86 -8.88
CA ALA A 18 -43.25 -11.54 -9.52
C ALA A 18 -41.98 -10.67 -9.52
N ILE A 19 -42.12 -9.37 -9.77
CA ILE A 19 -41.00 -8.41 -9.76
C ILE A 19 -40.45 -8.21 -8.33
N GLN A 20 -41.33 -8.14 -7.32
CA GLN A 20 -40.89 -8.06 -5.93
C GLN A 20 -40.17 -9.34 -5.44
N ARG A 21 -40.60 -10.53 -5.88
CA ARG A 21 -39.90 -11.79 -5.54
C ARG A 21 -38.56 -11.92 -6.25
N HIS A 22 -38.44 -11.44 -7.48
CA HIS A 22 -37.16 -11.44 -8.20
C HIS A 22 -36.14 -10.48 -7.57
N ASN A 23 -36.60 -9.32 -7.07
CA ASN A 23 -35.76 -8.36 -6.36
C ASN A 23 -35.39 -8.84 -4.94
N ALA A 24 -36.27 -9.57 -4.25
CA ALA A 24 -35.95 -10.19 -2.97
C ALA A 24 -34.95 -11.37 -3.14
N ASP A 25 -35.06 -12.15 -4.22
CA ASP A 25 -34.11 -13.23 -4.54
C ASP A 25 -32.73 -12.65 -4.94
N LEU A 26 -32.68 -11.57 -5.74
CA LEU A 26 -31.41 -10.86 -6.01
C LEU A 26 -30.83 -10.19 -4.76
N SER A 27 -31.65 -9.61 -3.89
CA SER A 27 -31.18 -9.01 -2.63
C SER A 27 -30.73 -10.05 -1.60
N SER A 28 -31.20 -11.30 -1.70
CA SER A 28 -30.76 -12.41 -0.84
C SER A 28 -29.52 -13.16 -1.38
N ARG A 29 -29.26 -13.07 -2.69
CA ARG A 29 -28.12 -13.70 -3.36
C ARG A 29 -26.89 -12.82 -3.48
N VAL A 30 -27.01 -11.50 -3.29
CA VAL A 30 -25.86 -10.67 -2.92
C VAL A 30 -25.63 -10.81 -1.41
N ARG A 31 -25.23 -12.02 -0.97
CA ARG A 31 -24.30 -12.07 0.15
C ARG A 31 -23.09 -11.32 -0.37
N ARG A 32 -22.88 -10.07 0.06
CA ARG A 32 -21.62 -9.37 -0.20
C ARG A 32 -20.54 -10.36 0.18
N ALA A 33 -19.80 -10.86 -0.81
CA ALA A 33 -18.62 -11.67 -0.51
C ALA A 33 -17.81 -10.84 0.49
N ALA A 34 -17.48 -11.43 1.63
CA ALA A 34 -16.69 -10.75 2.64
C ALA A 34 -15.44 -10.21 1.94
N SER A 35 -15.11 -8.95 2.22
CA SER A 35 -13.91 -8.36 1.64
C SER A 35 -12.71 -9.20 2.08
N PRO A 36 -11.71 -9.49 1.24
CA PRO A 36 -10.53 -10.24 1.68
C PRO A 36 -9.84 -9.57 2.88
N TYR A 37 -10.00 -8.26 3.02
CA TYR A 37 -9.51 -7.49 4.15
C TYR A 37 -10.26 -7.76 5.46
N ASP A 38 -11.56 -8.09 5.41
CA ASP A 38 -12.35 -8.41 6.61
C ASP A 38 -11.82 -9.67 7.31
N GLU A 39 -11.35 -10.66 6.53
CA GLU A 39 -10.69 -11.84 7.10
C GLU A 39 -9.36 -11.45 7.74
N ILE A 40 -8.57 -10.59 7.10
CA ILE A 40 -7.26 -10.17 7.61
C ILE A 40 -7.39 -9.44 8.95
N ASP A 41 -8.35 -8.53 9.06
CA ASP A 41 -8.65 -7.80 10.30
C ASP A 41 -8.93 -8.75 11.48
N SER A 42 -9.48 -9.94 11.22
CA SER A 42 -9.83 -10.89 12.28
C SER A 42 -8.62 -11.55 12.96
N TRP A 43 -7.44 -11.53 12.34
CA TRP A 43 -6.25 -12.21 12.87
C TRP A 43 -4.98 -11.36 12.89
N ILE A 44 -4.89 -10.27 12.12
CA ILE A 44 -3.63 -9.52 11.95
C ILE A 44 -3.07 -8.96 13.27
N GLY A 45 -3.95 -8.51 14.18
CA GLY A 45 -3.56 -8.03 15.52
C GLY A 45 -3.03 -9.13 16.45
N SER A 46 -3.18 -10.41 16.07
CA SER A 46 -2.70 -11.57 16.84
C SER A 46 -1.44 -12.22 16.28
N VAL A 47 -0.88 -11.67 15.20
CA VAL A 47 0.35 -12.20 14.58
C VAL A 47 1.52 -12.08 15.57
N PRO A 48 2.21 -13.18 15.88
CA PRO A 48 3.31 -13.14 16.82
C PRO A 48 4.50 -12.37 16.25
N ASP A 49 5.05 -11.47 17.06
CA ASP A 49 6.40 -10.93 16.85
C ASP A 49 7.43 -11.92 17.40
N ASP A 50 7.98 -12.74 16.52
CA ASP A 50 9.01 -13.73 16.81
C ASP A 50 10.41 -13.26 16.37
N THR A 51 10.54 -12.00 15.97
CA THR A 51 11.80 -11.44 15.46
C THR A 51 12.90 -11.37 16.52
N GLU A 52 12.53 -11.25 17.80
CA GLU A 52 13.47 -11.28 18.93
C GLU A 52 14.15 -12.64 19.11
N LYS A 53 13.54 -13.72 18.61
CA LYS A 53 14.15 -15.07 18.64
C LYS A 53 15.26 -15.22 17.61
N GLN A 54 15.31 -14.33 16.63
CA GLN A 54 16.31 -14.31 15.58
C GLN A 54 17.49 -13.43 16.00
N ARG A 55 18.62 -13.58 15.32
CA ARG A 55 19.73 -12.64 15.50
C ARG A 55 19.29 -11.27 15.00
N SER A 56 19.21 -10.31 15.93
CA SER A 56 18.72 -8.95 15.63
C SER A 56 19.43 -8.32 14.43
N GLY A 57 20.75 -8.50 14.30
CA GLY A 57 21.53 -7.98 13.16
C GLY A 57 21.09 -8.53 11.79
N ASP A 58 20.66 -9.78 11.72
CA ASP A 58 20.23 -10.41 10.46
C ASP A 58 18.87 -9.84 10.03
N VAL A 59 17.93 -9.71 10.97
CA VAL A 59 16.60 -9.13 10.68
C VAL A 59 16.71 -7.67 10.27
N GLN A 60 17.59 -6.90 10.91
CA GLN A 60 17.80 -5.50 10.55
C GLN A 60 18.39 -5.34 9.14
N LYS A 61 19.29 -6.24 8.74
CA LYS A 61 19.80 -6.28 7.36
C LYS A 61 18.69 -6.65 6.37
N MET A 62 17.86 -7.64 6.69
CA MET A 62 16.72 -8.03 5.86
C MET A 62 15.77 -6.84 5.66
N LEU A 63 15.44 -6.11 6.72
CA LEU A 63 14.58 -4.92 6.66
C LEU A 63 15.17 -3.81 5.78
N ALA A 64 16.49 -3.62 5.77
CA ALA A 64 17.14 -2.66 4.88
C ALA A 64 16.96 -3.02 3.40
N ASP A 65 17.16 -4.30 3.04
CA ASP A 65 17.02 -4.80 1.68
C ASP A 65 15.55 -4.77 1.23
N VAL A 66 14.63 -5.21 2.10
CA VAL A 66 13.18 -5.12 1.90
C VAL A 66 12.75 -3.65 1.75
N GLY A 67 13.29 -2.76 2.58
CA GLY A 67 13.04 -1.32 2.51
C GLY A 67 13.44 -0.75 1.15
N LYS A 68 14.59 -1.16 0.59
CA LYS A 68 15.04 -0.76 -0.76
C LYS A 68 14.07 -1.24 -1.82
N TYR A 69 13.74 -2.53 -1.77
CA TYR A 69 12.88 -3.19 -2.74
C TYR A 69 11.45 -2.62 -2.79
N ILE A 70 10.87 -2.30 -1.63
CA ILE A 70 9.51 -1.74 -1.54
C ILE A 70 9.49 -0.24 -1.83
N SER A 71 10.50 0.52 -1.39
CA SER A 71 10.62 1.95 -1.73
C SER A 71 10.60 2.18 -3.24
N VAL A 72 11.20 1.26 -4.02
CA VAL A 72 11.18 1.32 -5.48
C VAL A 72 9.77 1.34 -6.05
N HIS A 73 8.96 0.40 -5.58
CA HIS A 73 7.56 0.29 -5.94
C HIS A 73 6.78 1.53 -5.54
N LYS A 74 6.99 2.03 -4.32
CA LYS A 74 6.32 3.22 -3.79
C LYS A 74 6.56 4.48 -4.63
N TRP A 75 7.83 4.79 -4.90
CA TRP A 75 8.23 6.10 -5.42
C TRP A 75 8.29 6.20 -6.94
N ILE A 76 8.53 5.08 -7.63
CA ILE A 76 8.74 5.04 -9.09
C ILE A 76 7.78 4.06 -9.77
N GLY A 77 7.21 3.12 -9.00
CA GLY A 77 6.23 2.17 -9.51
C GLY A 77 4.94 2.84 -9.94
N PHE A 78 4.13 2.06 -10.67
CA PHE A 78 2.82 2.48 -11.15
C PHE A 78 1.85 1.30 -11.19
N ASP A 79 0.56 1.61 -11.35
CA ASP A 79 -0.50 0.60 -11.29
C ASP A 79 -0.53 -0.22 -12.58
N ARG A 80 -0.02 -1.46 -12.49
CA ARG A 80 0.09 -2.39 -13.61
C ARG A 80 -1.26 -2.94 -14.08
N ARG A 81 -2.36 -2.64 -13.38
CA ARG A 81 -3.73 -2.98 -13.79
C ARG A 81 -4.33 -1.96 -14.75
N LYS A 82 -3.76 -0.76 -14.81
CA LYS A 82 -4.20 0.31 -15.72
C LYS A 82 -3.42 0.19 -17.03
N GLU A 83 -4.11 0.25 -18.16
CA GLU A 83 -3.44 0.36 -19.45
C GLU A 83 -2.66 1.68 -19.54
N ARG A 84 -1.54 1.68 -20.26
CA ARG A 84 -0.80 2.90 -20.59
C ARG A 84 -1.58 3.70 -21.63
N THR A 85 -2.71 4.29 -21.24
CA THR A 85 -3.64 4.85 -22.23
C THR A 85 -3.08 6.11 -22.92
N ASP A 86 -2.17 6.87 -22.28
CA ASP A 86 -1.63 8.11 -22.88
C ASP A 86 -0.13 8.36 -22.62
N GLY A 87 0.66 7.34 -22.24
CA GLY A 87 2.10 7.48 -21.98
C GLY A 87 2.48 8.33 -20.75
N ILE A 88 1.51 8.99 -20.11
CA ILE A 88 1.68 9.74 -18.86
C ILE A 88 1.10 8.90 -17.73
N ILE A 89 1.98 8.28 -16.94
CA ILE A 89 1.58 7.62 -15.69
C ILE A 89 1.92 8.57 -14.55
N ASN A 90 0.91 9.28 -14.05
CA ASN A 90 1.08 10.28 -12.99
C ASN A 90 0.83 9.75 -11.57
N GLU A 91 0.42 8.48 -11.41
CA GLU A 91 0.11 7.92 -10.11
C GLU A 91 1.30 7.09 -9.59
N THR A 92 2.14 7.72 -8.77
CA THR A 92 3.04 7.00 -7.87
C THR A 92 2.26 6.59 -6.62
N PHE A 93 2.76 5.59 -5.89
CA PHE A 93 2.16 5.16 -4.63
C PHE A 93 2.73 5.91 -3.41
N ALA A 94 3.45 6.99 -3.69
CA ALA A 94 4.08 7.81 -2.68
C ALA A 94 3.06 8.40 -1.71
N SER A 95 1.96 8.95 -2.20
CA SER A 95 0.92 9.63 -1.39
C SER A 95 -0.18 8.68 -0.91
N SER A 96 -0.39 7.57 -1.61
CA SER A 96 -1.49 6.64 -1.38
C SER A 96 -1.17 5.27 -1.97
N PHE A 97 -1.76 4.23 -1.40
CA PHE A 97 -1.84 2.91 -2.03
C PHE A 97 -2.65 2.94 -3.34
N PRO A 98 -2.51 1.92 -4.21
CA PRO A 98 -3.23 1.85 -5.48
C PRO A 98 -4.74 2.04 -5.30
N THR A 99 -5.34 2.81 -6.22
CA THR A 99 -6.79 3.05 -6.26
C THR A 99 -7.35 2.58 -7.62
N PRO A 100 -8.24 1.56 -7.64
CA PRO A 100 -8.83 0.85 -6.50
C PRO A 100 -7.81 -0.02 -5.73
N PRO A 101 -8.07 -0.42 -4.47
CA PRO A 101 -7.20 -1.34 -3.74
C PRO A 101 -7.08 -2.69 -4.47
N LEU A 102 -6.17 -3.56 -4.01
CA LEU A 102 -6.10 -4.93 -4.57
C LEU A 102 -7.43 -5.65 -4.36
N VAL A 103 -7.87 -6.39 -5.37
CA VAL A 103 -9.05 -7.27 -5.27
C VAL A 103 -8.69 -8.52 -4.47
N GLU A 104 -7.45 -8.99 -4.59
CA GLU A 104 -6.92 -10.16 -3.87
C GLU A 104 -5.51 -9.87 -3.38
N ILE A 105 -5.20 -10.33 -2.17
CA ILE A 105 -3.86 -10.26 -1.59
C ILE A 105 -3.01 -11.39 -2.14
N HIS A 106 -1.73 -11.10 -2.41
CA HIS A 106 -0.80 -12.10 -2.91
C HIS A 106 -0.70 -13.28 -1.94
N LYS A 107 -0.93 -14.50 -2.44
CA LYS A 107 -1.12 -15.71 -1.63
C LYS A 107 0.08 -16.02 -0.75
N GLU A 108 1.29 -15.84 -1.26
CA GLU A 108 2.53 -16.10 -0.50
C GLU A 108 2.75 -15.08 0.62
N ILE A 109 2.40 -13.81 0.38
CA ILE A 109 2.46 -12.77 1.41
C ILE A 109 1.44 -13.13 2.50
N LEU A 110 0.19 -13.37 2.11
CA LEU A 110 -0.89 -13.73 3.04
C LEU A 110 -0.52 -14.95 3.91
N ALA A 111 -0.01 -16.01 3.28
CA ALA A 111 0.32 -17.26 3.96
C ALA A 111 1.45 -17.09 4.99
N ASN A 112 2.46 -16.28 4.70
CA ASN A 112 3.61 -16.09 5.59
C ASN A 112 3.33 -15.02 6.66
N CYS A 113 2.69 -13.90 6.30
CA CYS A 113 2.34 -12.85 7.26
C CYS A 113 1.29 -13.29 8.28
N ARG A 114 0.51 -14.35 7.99
CA ARG A 114 -0.37 -15.00 8.97
C ARG A 114 0.37 -15.83 10.01
N LYS A 115 1.58 -16.31 9.73
CA LYS A 115 2.36 -17.15 10.64
C LYS A 115 3.05 -16.31 11.71
N SER A 116 3.84 -15.32 11.28
CA SER A 116 4.59 -14.43 12.16
C SER A 116 5.13 -13.21 11.42
N ILE A 117 5.59 -12.22 12.17
CA ILE A 117 6.23 -11.03 11.61
C ILE A 117 7.55 -11.40 10.91
N PHE A 118 8.34 -12.32 11.47
CA PHE A 118 9.58 -12.75 10.83
C PHE A 118 9.33 -13.43 9.48
N GLU A 119 8.38 -14.38 9.42
CA GLU A 119 8.01 -15.07 8.17
C GLU A 119 7.51 -14.07 7.11
N CYS A 120 6.77 -13.05 7.53
CA CYS A 120 6.34 -11.96 6.65
C CYS A 120 7.53 -11.18 6.07
N ILE A 121 8.50 -10.79 6.90
CA ILE A 121 9.71 -10.08 6.45
C ILE A 121 10.54 -10.99 5.54
N GLN A 122 10.66 -12.27 5.90
CA GLN A 122 11.50 -13.24 5.20
C GLN A 122 11.01 -13.50 3.77
N VAL A 123 9.70 -13.69 3.55
CA VAL A 123 9.19 -13.92 2.19
C VAL A 123 9.45 -12.71 1.29
N VAL A 124 9.35 -11.49 1.81
CA VAL A 124 9.64 -10.27 1.05
C VAL A 124 11.15 -10.13 0.83
N TYR A 125 11.95 -10.48 1.83
CA TYR A 125 13.41 -10.45 1.73
C TYR A 125 13.95 -11.37 0.64
N LEU A 126 13.39 -12.57 0.48
CA LEU A 126 13.83 -13.50 -0.58
C LEU A 126 13.63 -12.90 -1.98
N ALA A 127 12.46 -12.30 -2.24
CA ALA A 127 12.21 -11.57 -3.48
C ALA A 127 13.11 -10.32 -3.63
N ALA A 128 13.35 -9.61 -2.53
CA ALA A 128 14.23 -8.44 -2.52
C ALA A 128 15.68 -8.81 -2.85
N ALA A 129 16.21 -9.89 -2.28
CA ALA A 129 17.58 -10.36 -2.50
C ALA A 129 17.80 -10.69 -3.98
N GLU A 130 16.88 -11.43 -4.60
CA GLU A 130 16.94 -11.79 -6.02
C GLU A 130 16.86 -10.55 -6.93
N TYR A 131 15.95 -9.61 -6.62
CA TYR A 131 15.87 -8.34 -7.33
C TYR A 131 17.19 -7.56 -7.23
N LEU A 132 17.77 -7.44 -6.03
CA LEU A 132 19.00 -6.67 -5.80
C LEU A 132 20.22 -7.31 -6.46
N GLU A 133 20.34 -8.63 -6.45
CA GLU A 133 21.38 -9.36 -7.21
C GLU A 133 21.27 -9.08 -8.71
N SER A 134 20.04 -8.99 -9.25
CA SER A 134 19.82 -8.68 -10.66
C SER A 134 20.27 -7.25 -11.03
N VAL A 135 20.13 -6.30 -10.10
CA VAL A 135 20.47 -4.88 -10.29
C VAL A 135 21.97 -4.63 -10.12
N ASP A 136 22.62 -5.31 -9.17
CA ASP A 136 24.04 -5.12 -8.85
C ASP A 136 24.97 -5.96 -9.76
N SER A 137 24.42 -6.74 -10.71
CA SER A 137 25.20 -7.52 -11.67
C SER A 137 26.05 -6.62 -12.59
N PRO A 138 27.36 -6.90 -12.77
CA PRO A 138 28.26 -6.12 -13.65
C PRO A 138 27.87 -6.18 -15.13
N ASN A 139 26.98 -7.09 -15.50
CA ASN A 139 26.35 -7.14 -16.81
C ASN A 139 24.83 -7.26 -16.59
N PRO A 140 24.12 -6.14 -16.35
CA PRO A 140 22.68 -6.16 -16.17
C PRO A 140 22.06 -6.83 -17.41
N ARG A 141 21.08 -7.73 -17.22
CA ARG A 141 20.29 -8.26 -18.35
C ARG A 141 19.52 -7.09 -18.95
N HIS A 142 20.13 -6.34 -19.86
CA HIS A 142 19.49 -5.22 -20.53
C HIS A 142 18.47 -5.78 -21.52
N PRO A 143 17.18 -5.38 -21.44
CA PRO A 143 16.30 -5.52 -22.59
C PRO A 143 16.87 -4.68 -23.73
N GLU A 144 16.88 -5.25 -24.94
CA GLU A 144 17.48 -4.67 -26.14
C GLU A 144 17.06 -3.20 -26.36
N LYS A 145 18.04 -2.39 -26.79
CA LYS A 145 18.03 -0.91 -26.86
C LYS A 145 16.99 -0.25 -27.79
N ASN A 146 15.97 -0.97 -28.27
CA ASN A 146 15.00 -0.45 -29.23
C ASN A 146 13.59 -0.21 -28.66
N SER A 147 13.38 -0.37 -27.35
CA SER A 147 12.12 0.05 -26.71
C SER A 147 12.34 1.26 -25.81
N THR A 148 11.75 2.38 -26.21
CA THR A 148 11.59 3.58 -25.38
C THR A 148 10.93 3.21 -24.05
N SER A 149 11.60 3.52 -22.93
CA SER A 149 11.18 3.27 -21.53
C SER A 149 11.57 1.90 -20.95
N SER A 150 12.87 1.65 -20.77
CA SER A 150 13.38 0.50 -19.99
C SER A 150 13.98 0.94 -18.64
N MET A 151 13.12 1.35 -17.72
CA MET A 151 13.45 1.25 -16.28
C MET A 151 13.34 -0.24 -15.90
N ILE A 152 14.47 -0.92 -15.76
CA ILE A 152 14.69 -2.27 -15.20
C ILE A 152 13.40 -3.08 -14.96
N GLU A 153 12.86 -3.74 -15.99
CA GLU A 153 11.76 -4.71 -15.84
C GLU A 153 12.31 -6.12 -15.65
N THR A 154 13.15 -6.31 -14.62
CA THR A 154 13.39 -7.65 -14.09
C THR A 154 12.17 -8.01 -13.23
N HIS A 155 11.37 -8.96 -13.73
CA HIS A 155 10.20 -9.48 -13.01
C HIS A 155 10.50 -10.81 -12.31
N ASP A 156 11.75 -11.29 -12.34
CA ASP A 156 12.24 -12.41 -11.52
C ASP A 156 12.07 -12.08 -10.02
N PRO A 157 11.55 -12.99 -9.16
CA PRO A 157 11.11 -14.38 -9.41
C PRO A 157 9.67 -14.56 -9.92
N PHE A 158 8.95 -13.48 -10.21
CA PHE A 158 7.53 -13.51 -10.56
C PHE A 158 7.29 -13.90 -12.03
N LYS A 159 6.13 -14.48 -12.32
CA LYS A 159 5.73 -14.90 -13.67
C LYS A 159 5.33 -13.71 -14.55
N SER A 160 5.00 -12.58 -13.94
CA SER A 160 4.59 -11.38 -14.65
C SER A 160 4.79 -10.11 -13.84
N VAL A 161 4.84 -8.99 -14.55
CA VAL A 161 4.87 -7.65 -13.96
C VAL A 161 3.63 -7.37 -13.09
N LEU A 162 2.47 -7.95 -13.41
CA LEU A 162 1.26 -7.84 -12.60
C LEU A 162 1.38 -8.63 -11.29
N GLU A 163 2.04 -9.79 -11.32
CA GLU A 163 2.30 -10.58 -10.11
C GLU A 163 3.29 -9.88 -9.18
N ASP A 164 4.39 -9.33 -9.71
CA ASP A 164 5.33 -8.48 -8.94
C ASP A 164 4.60 -7.28 -8.31
N PHE A 165 3.77 -6.58 -9.09
CA PHE A 165 2.93 -5.49 -8.59
C PHE A 165 2.02 -5.92 -7.43
N ASN A 166 1.32 -7.05 -7.57
CA ASN A 166 0.44 -7.59 -6.53
C ASN A 166 1.24 -8.02 -5.29
N PHE A 167 2.42 -8.63 -5.47
CA PHE A 167 3.31 -9.04 -4.40
C PHE A 167 3.80 -7.83 -3.60
N ARG A 168 4.41 -6.85 -4.26
CA ARG A 168 4.94 -5.65 -3.61
C ARG A 168 3.86 -4.83 -2.92
N THR A 169 2.71 -4.65 -3.58
CA THR A 169 1.58 -3.93 -2.98
C THR A 169 1.04 -4.66 -1.74
N SER A 170 0.89 -5.99 -1.81
CA SER A 170 0.49 -6.79 -0.65
C SER A 170 1.50 -6.67 0.49
N ALA A 171 2.80 -6.78 0.18
CA ALA A 171 3.88 -6.61 1.15
C ALA A 171 3.84 -5.23 1.81
N SER A 172 3.65 -4.16 1.02
CA SER A 172 3.51 -2.79 1.55
C SER A 172 2.33 -2.66 2.53
N TYR A 173 1.18 -3.29 2.25
CA TYR A 173 0.05 -3.29 3.19
C TYR A 173 0.43 -3.87 4.56
N PHE A 174 1.02 -5.07 4.59
CA PHE A 174 1.42 -5.72 5.85
C PHE A 174 2.54 -5.00 6.58
N LEU A 175 3.61 -4.64 5.87
CA LEU A 175 4.76 -3.98 6.50
C LEU A 175 4.39 -2.58 6.99
N CYS A 176 3.53 -1.85 6.28
CA CYS A 176 3.01 -0.59 6.78
C CYS A 176 2.12 -0.79 8.01
N TYR A 177 1.24 -1.80 8.01
CA TYR A 177 0.43 -2.12 9.18
C TYR A 177 1.31 -2.33 10.42
N PHE A 178 2.30 -3.22 10.36
CA PHE A 178 3.20 -3.48 11.49
C PHE A 178 4.00 -2.24 11.91
N THR A 179 4.37 -1.39 10.95
CA THR A 179 5.02 -0.11 11.22
C THR A 179 4.12 0.83 12.01
N LEU A 180 2.84 0.96 11.63
CA LEU A 180 1.86 1.82 12.30
C LEU A 180 1.42 1.26 13.67
N GLN A 181 1.51 -0.05 13.86
CA GLN A 181 1.38 -0.73 15.15
C GLN A 181 2.63 -0.61 16.04
N ARG A 182 3.68 0.07 15.54
CA ARG A 182 4.95 0.29 16.26
C ARG A 182 5.63 -0.99 16.72
N VAL A 183 5.55 -2.06 15.92
CA VAL A 183 6.25 -3.32 16.20
C VAL A 183 7.76 -3.07 16.39
N PRO A 184 8.39 -3.49 17.51
CA PRO A 184 9.74 -3.07 17.89
C PRO A 184 10.82 -3.29 16.83
N VAL A 185 10.75 -4.38 16.06
CA VAL A 185 11.75 -4.70 15.03
C VAL A 185 11.84 -3.63 13.93
N PHE A 186 10.74 -2.93 13.64
CA PHE A 186 10.67 -1.86 12.64
C PHE A 186 11.17 -0.51 13.17
N ARG A 187 11.52 -0.43 14.47
CA ARG A 187 11.87 0.84 15.11
C ARG A 187 13.11 1.49 14.52
N HIS A 188 14.16 0.72 14.22
CA HIS A 188 15.38 1.26 13.64
C HIS A 188 16.04 0.23 12.72
N PHE A 189 16.05 0.52 11.42
CA PHE A 189 16.91 -0.17 10.45
C PHE A 189 17.60 0.86 9.56
N ASP A 190 18.71 0.49 8.92
CA ASP A 190 19.45 1.40 8.05
C ASP A 190 18.85 1.44 6.64
N CYS A 191 18.03 2.45 6.36
CA CYS A 191 17.51 2.72 5.02
C CYS A 191 18.34 3.75 4.24
N LYS A 192 19.55 4.11 4.67
CA LYS A 192 20.39 5.04 3.88
C LYS A 192 20.81 4.42 2.54
N LYS A 193 21.07 3.12 2.53
CA LYS A 193 21.38 2.33 1.33
C LYS A 193 20.16 1.99 0.48
N SER A 194 18.95 2.22 0.99
CA SER A 194 17.71 1.89 0.29
C SER A 194 17.36 2.88 -0.83
N ARG A 195 18.28 3.81 -1.15
CA ARG A 195 18.05 4.92 -2.06
C ARG A 195 18.53 4.62 -3.46
N PHE A 196 17.75 5.14 -4.40
CA PHE A 196 18.08 5.20 -5.82
C PHE A 196 19.21 6.16 -6.18
N ARG A 197 19.60 7.05 -5.25
CA ARG A 197 20.69 8.00 -5.43
C ARG A 197 21.43 8.13 -4.10
N GLU A 198 22.71 7.77 -4.09
CA GLU A 198 23.58 7.79 -2.91
C GLU A 198 23.75 9.21 -2.33
N ASP A 199 23.53 10.25 -3.16
CA ASP A 199 23.83 11.65 -2.81
C ASP A 199 22.70 12.41 -2.11
N PHE A 200 21.51 11.80 -1.94
CA PHE A 200 20.37 12.51 -1.34
C PHE A 200 20.14 12.03 0.08
N ILE A 201 20.00 12.95 1.05
CA ILE A 201 19.59 12.66 2.44
C ILE A 201 18.18 13.23 2.67
N ASP A 202 17.21 12.33 2.72
CA ASP A 202 15.83 12.49 3.16
C ASP A 202 15.82 12.39 4.68
N TYR A 203 15.45 13.48 5.32
CA TYR A 203 15.44 13.64 6.77
C TYR A 203 14.49 12.66 7.47
N ARG A 204 13.47 12.13 6.77
CA ARG A 204 12.55 11.12 7.32
C ARG A 204 13.25 9.79 7.59
N ALA A 205 14.34 9.52 6.88
CA ALA A 205 15.14 8.30 6.96
C ALA A 205 16.33 8.41 7.93
N GLU A 206 16.38 9.43 8.79
CA GLU A 206 17.44 9.51 9.79
C GLU A 206 17.28 8.41 10.84
N TYR A 207 18.39 7.74 11.15
CA TYR A 207 18.43 6.59 12.06
C TYR A 207 17.95 6.93 13.49
N ASN A 208 18.04 8.19 13.90
CA ASN A 208 17.59 8.68 15.20
C ASN A 208 16.07 8.94 15.27
N VAL A 209 15.35 8.85 14.15
CA VAL A 209 13.89 8.99 14.09
C VAL A 209 13.28 7.59 14.19
N PRO A 210 12.69 7.21 15.35
CA PRO A 210 12.10 5.89 15.49
C PRO A 210 11.04 5.66 14.41
N TYR A 211 11.12 4.52 13.73
CA TYR A 211 10.27 4.09 12.63
C TYR A 211 10.32 4.95 11.37
N GLY A 212 11.16 5.98 11.30
CA GLY A 212 11.23 6.89 10.14
C GLY A 212 11.56 6.14 8.84
N CYS A 213 12.54 5.24 8.89
CA CYS A 213 12.86 4.35 7.77
C CYS A 213 11.69 3.44 7.39
N ALA A 214 10.98 2.89 8.37
CA ALA A 214 9.87 1.97 8.12
C ALA A 214 8.68 2.69 7.47
N GLU A 215 8.31 3.87 7.97
CA GLU A 215 7.26 4.70 7.40
C GLU A 215 7.62 5.13 5.98
N LEU A 216 8.87 5.58 5.77
CA LEU A 216 9.36 6.00 4.45
C LEU A 216 9.39 4.85 3.44
N SER A 217 9.74 3.65 3.87
CA SER A 217 9.82 2.49 2.97
C SER A 217 8.47 1.84 2.69
N PHE A 218 7.63 1.66 3.70
CA PHE A 218 6.49 0.73 3.62
C PHE A 218 5.14 1.43 3.54
N CYS A 219 5.00 2.63 4.08
CA CYS A 219 3.72 3.34 4.18
C CYS A 219 3.57 4.44 3.12
N PRO A 220 2.34 4.78 2.70
CA PRO A 220 2.08 6.01 1.98
C PRO A 220 2.40 7.25 2.82
N GLU A 221 2.87 8.30 2.16
CA GLU A 221 3.24 9.61 2.72
C GLU A 221 2.13 10.62 2.44
N THR A 222 1.00 10.45 3.13
CA THR A 222 -0.20 11.27 2.97
C THR A 222 0.03 12.76 3.28
N CYS A 223 1.08 13.08 4.03
CA CYS A 223 1.47 14.45 4.40
C CYS A 223 2.57 15.06 3.52
N CYS A 224 3.41 14.25 2.87
CA CYS A 224 4.53 14.74 2.05
C CYS A 224 4.98 13.69 1.04
N SER A 225 4.26 13.59 -0.07
CA SER A 225 4.54 12.65 -1.15
C SER A 225 5.70 13.05 -2.06
N LYS A 226 6.57 13.97 -1.61
CA LYS A 226 7.75 14.34 -2.39
C LYS A 226 8.80 13.22 -2.30
N PRO A 227 9.35 12.76 -3.45
CA PRO A 227 10.32 11.65 -3.49
C PRO A 227 11.59 11.90 -2.69
N SER A 228 11.94 13.17 -2.48
CA SER A 228 13.06 13.51 -1.66
C SER A 228 12.87 14.89 -1.06
N VAL A 229 13.15 15.02 0.23
CA VAL A 229 12.97 16.25 1.00
C VAL A 229 14.24 16.62 1.74
N SER A 230 14.76 17.83 1.47
CA SER A 230 15.71 18.46 2.39
C SER A 230 14.99 18.88 3.68
N PRO A 231 15.70 19.20 4.79
CA PRO A 231 15.07 19.65 6.02
C PRO A 231 14.09 20.83 5.83
N ASP A 232 14.46 21.80 4.99
CA ASP A 232 13.61 22.97 4.68
C ASP A 232 12.35 22.58 3.88
N VAL A 233 12.51 21.66 2.92
CA VAL A 233 11.39 21.13 2.12
C VAL A 233 10.48 20.28 2.99
N PHE A 234 11.02 19.45 3.89
CA PHE A 234 10.23 18.63 4.80
C PHE A 234 9.38 19.50 5.73
N GLY A 235 9.99 20.53 6.32
CA GLY A 235 9.27 21.51 7.14
C GLY A 235 8.17 22.25 6.37
N THR A 236 8.34 22.48 5.07
CA THR A 236 7.36 23.15 4.21
C THR A 236 6.23 22.20 3.81
N CYS A 237 6.56 20.97 3.43
CA CYS A 237 5.63 19.86 3.18
C CYS A 237 4.67 19.66 4.35
N LEU A 238 5.20 19.62 5.57
CA LEU A 238 4.40 19.39 6.76
C LEU A 238 3.53 20.58 7.15
N ARG A 239 3.96 21.83 6.85
CA ARG A 239 3.36 23.09 7.33
C ARG A 239 2.53 23.84 6.29
N SER A 240 2.15 23.21 5.18
CA SER A 240 1.63 23.90 4.00
C SER A 240 0.31 24.66 4.29
N LYS A 241 0.43 25.94 4.62
CA LYS A 241 -0.58 26.95 4.35
C LYS A 241 -0.66 27.13 2.83
N GLY A 242 -1.35 26.22 2.14
CA GLY A 242 -1.77 26.39 0.74
C GLY A 242 -0.73 26.16 -0.36
N HIS A 243 0.47 25.63 -0.08
CA HIS A 243 1.53 25.47 -1.10
C HIS A 243 1.78 24.04 -1.60
N ASP A 244 1.32 23.00 -0.91
CA ASP A 244 1.37 21.63 -1.42
C ASP A 244 -0.04 21.08 -1.58
N SER A 245 -0.54 21.05 -2.81
CA SER A 245 -1.86 20.50 -3.14
C SER A 245 -1.94 18.99 -2.93
N GLU A 246 -0.82 18.31 -2.69
CA GLU A 246 -0.79 16.88 -2.38
C GLU A 246 -0.92 16.60 -0.87
N ASN A 247 -0.63 17.58 -0.02
CA ASN A 247 -0.78 17.45 1.42
C ASN A 247 -2.27 17.30 1.80
N PHE A 248 -2.60 16.24 2.55
CA PHE A 248 -3.96 15.95 2.98
C PHE A 248 -4.65 17.10 3.73
N CYS A 249 -3.94 17.78 4.62
CA CYS A 249 -4.47 18.89 5.41
C CYS A 249 -4.76 20.12 4.52
N SER A 250 -3.88 20.40 3.55
CA SER A 250 -4.10 21.46 2.56
C SER A 250 -5.30 21.14 1.66
N ARG A 251 -5.42 19.91 1.14
CA ARG A 251 -6.55 19.48 0.29
C ARG A 251 -7.90 19.62 0.97
N ASN A 252 -7.93 19.42 2.29
CA ASN A 252 -9.16 19.45 3.07
C ASN A 252 -9.42 20.80 3.76
N ASN A 253 -8.58 21.83 3.53
CA ASN A 253 -8.62 23.11 4.24
C ASN A 253 -8.61 22.96 5.78
N ARG A 254 -7.90 21.96 6.29
CA ARG A 254 -7.83 21.63 7.71
C ARG A 254 -6.43 21.96 8.21
N GLY A 255 -6.24 23.11 8.85
CA GLY A 255 -4.98 23.46 9.53
C GLY A 255 -3.76 23.54 8.60
N SER A 256 -2.58 23.64 9.22
CA SER A 256 -1.31 23.75 8.50
C SER A 256 -0.38 22.58 8.74
N MET A 257 -0.47 21.89 9.88
CA MET A 257 0.47 20.81 10.23
C MET A 257 -0.15 19.42 10.06
N CYS A 258 0.38 18.64 9.11
CA CYS A 258 -0.07 17.26 8.83
C CYS A 258 0.80 16.24 9.55
N ARG A 259 0.18 15.26 10.22
CA ARG A 259 0.90 14.14 10.85
C ARG A 259 0.05 12.87 10.90
N THR A 260 0.62 11.73 10.52
CA THR A 260 0.00 10.41 10.75
C THR A 260 -0.04 10.11 12.24
N VAL A 261 -1.19 9.65 12.75
CA VAL A 261 -1.34 9.27 14.16
C VAL A 261 -1.06 7.77 14.31
N PRO A 262 0.05 7.38 14.96
CA PRO A 262 0.33 5.96 15.19
C PRO A 262 -0.73 5.36 16.11
N PHE A 263 -0.89 4.03 16.09
CA PHE A 263 -1.88 3.28 16.89
C PHE A 263 -3.35 3.55 16.60
N LEU A 264 -3.74 4.63 15.90
CA LEU A 264 -5.12 4.80 15.45
C LEU A 264 -5.42 4.06 14.13
N ASN A 265 -4.40 3.46 13.53
CA ASN A 265 -4.50 2.74 12.26
C ASN A 265 -4.55 1.21 12.48
N GLU A 266 -5.45 0.78 13.38
CA GLU A 266 -5.56 -0.62 13.83
C GLU A 266 -6.27 -1.54 12.83
N ASN A 267 -7.03 -0.96 11.90
CA ASN A 267 -7.79 -1.68 10.89
C ASN A 267 -6.99 -1.78 9.57
N PHE A 268 -6.70 -3.00 9.15
CA PHE A 268 -5.94 -3.30 7.94
C PHE A 268 -6.71 -2.95 6.67
N LYS A 269 -8.03 -3.12 6.68
CA LYS A 269 -8.90 -2.72 5.56
C LYS A 269 -8.86 -1.22 5.31
N ASP A 270 -8.97 -0.42 6.37
CA ASP A 270 -8.91 1.05 6.30
C ASP A 270 -7.55 1.50 5.74
N LEU A 271 -6.47 0.86 6.18
CA LEU A 271 -5.13 1.09 5.63
C LEU A 271 -5.09 0.85 4.11
N ALA A 272 -5.54 -0.33 3.64
CA ALA A 272 -5.55 -0.68 2.23
C ALA A 272 -6.46 0.24 1.39
N LEU A 273 -7.49 0.81 2.00
CA LEU A 273 -8.42 1.77 1.40
C LEU A 273 -7.95 3.23 1.46
N ASN A 274 -6.72 3.49 1.91
CA ASN A 274 -6.19 4.84 2.12
C ASN A 274 -6.97 5.68 3.16
N ALA A 275 -7.70 5.04 4.07
CA ALA A 275 -8.38 5.68 5.21
C ALA A 275 -7.42 5.79 6.41
N ILE A 276 -6.20 6.27 6.17
CA ILE A 276 -5.16 6.43 7.19
C ILE A 276 -5.51 7.61 8.11
N ASN A 277 -5.47 7.38 9.42
CA ASN A 277 -5.70 8.41 10.42
C ASN A 277 -4.56 9.43 10.44
N VAL A 278 -4.89 10.65 10.01
CA VAL A 278 -4.00 11.81 9.93
C VAL A 278 -4.60 12.96 10.74
N THR A 279 -3.78 13.59 11.57
CA THR A 279 -4.10 14.84 12.27
C THR A 279 -3.68 16.05 11.48
N CYS A 280 -4.52 17.07 11.56
CA CYS A 280 -4.24 18.40 11.04
C CYS A 280 -4.36 19.41 12.18
N SER A 281 -3.25 19.98 12.65
CA SER A 281 -3.29 21.03 13.68
C SER A 281 -3.05 22.43 13.08
N GLY A 282 -3.61 23.45 13.74
CA GLY A 282 -3.28 24.84 13.47
C GLY A 282 -1.87 25.17 13.96
N HIS A 283 -1.28 26.22 13.39
CA HIS A 283 -0.20 26.94 14.05
C HIS A 283 -0.85 27.82 15.12
N ASP A 284 -0.63 27.50 16.39
CA ASP A 284 -0.73 28.50 17.46
C ASP A 284 0.43 29.50 17.32
#